data_AF-A0A9R0SYB5-F1
#
_entry.id   AF-A0A9R0SYB5-F1
#
_cell.length_a   1.000
_cell.length_b   1.000
_cell.length_c   1.000
_cell.angle_alpha   90.00
_cell.angle_beta   90.00
_cell.angle_gamma   90.00
#
_symmetry.space_group_name_H-M   'P 1'
#
loop_
_entity.id
_entity.type
_entity.pdbx_description
1 polymer ?
#
loop_
_entity_poly.entity_id
_entity_poly.type
_entity_poly.pdbx_seq_one_letter_code
_entity_poly.pdbx_strand_id
1 'polypeptide(L)'
;MAARAIVALSLILALVAIASGGASAQLSSGFYSRSCPGMLKAVRSALHPAIATERRVGASIVRLFFHDCFVQGCDASLLLELDDAPGLRGEKNATPNKNSARGFEVIDAVKAAVEECCPGVVSCADILAIAAEESVVFLGGPSWEVKMGRRDSTTASFNGAENNIPPPTSGLANLTSLFAVQGLSQKDMVALR
;
A
#
# COMPACT_ATOMS: atom_id res chain seq x y z
N MET A 1 53.24 9.72 -0.31
CA MET A 1 52.07 10.34 0.36
C MET A 1 50.74 9.98 -0.32
N ALA A 2 50.61 10.12 -1.64
CA ALA A 2 49.38 9.79 -2.38
C ALA A 2 48.87 8.34 -2.19
N ALA A 3 49.75 7.34 -2.23
CA ALA A 3 49.34 5.94 -2.06
C ALA A 3 48.72 5.63 -0.68
N ARG A 4 49.20 6.30 0.38
CA ARG A 4 48.64 6.15 1.73
C ARG A 4 47.26 6.80 1.86
N ALA A 5 47.07 7.94 1.18
CA ALA A 5 45.77 8.63 1.14
C ALA A 5 44.71 7.84 0.36
N ILE A 6 45.12 7.20 -0.75
CA ILE A 6 44.22 6.33 -1.55
C ILE A 6 43.79 5.12 -0.75
N VAL A 7 44.72 4.42 -0.08
CA VAL A 7 44.39 3.25 0.76
C VAL A 7 43.46 3.63 1.92
N ALA A 8 43.71 4.78 2.57
CA ALA A 8 42.84 5.27 3.63
C ALA A 8 41.43 5.62 3.13
N LEU A 9 41.31 6.25 1.95
CA LEU A 9 40.01 6.58 1.36
C LEU A 9 39.22 5.32 0.96
N SER A 10 39.88 4.31 0.38
CA SER A 10 39.26 3.03 0.05
C SER A 10 38.75 2.28 1.28
N LEU A 11 39.51 2.32 2.38
CA LEU A 11 39.11 1.73 3.67
C LEU A 11 37.90 2.45 4.27
N ILE A 12 37.86 3.78 4.21
CA ILE A 12 36.71 4.57 4.67
C ILE A 12 35.47 4.28 3.83
N LEU A 13 35.61 4.19 2.50
CA LEU A 13 34.49 3.89 1.60
C LEU A 13 33.93 2.47 1.83
N ALA A 14 34.82 1.50 2.07
CA ALA A 14 34.43 0.14 2.42
C ALA A 14 33.73 0.08 3.79
N LEU A 15 34.20 0.84 4.79
CA LEU A 15 33.55 0.94 6.10
C LEU A 15 32.16 1.56 6.03
N VAL A 16 31.95 2.58 5.18
CA VAL A 16 30.63 3.19 4.94
C VAL A 16 29.69 2.21 4.22
N ALA A 17 30.20 1.41 3.28
CA ALA A 17 29.44 0.37 2.59
C ALA A 17 29.03 -0.79 3.52
N ILE A 18 29.86 -1.12 4.52
CA ILE A 18 29.54 -2.15 5.53
C ILE A 18 28.59 -1.60 6.61
N ALA A 19 28.69 -0.31 6.95
CA ALA A 19 27.79 0.36 7.89
C ALA A 19 26.39 0.64 7.31
N SER A 20 26.25 0.60 5.98
CA SER A 20 24.95 0.57 5.30
C SER A 20 24.40 -0.86 5.26
N GLY A 21 24.23 -1.45 6.45
CA GLY A 21 23.38 -2.62 6.60
C GLY A 21 22.02 -2.30 6.02
N GLY A 22 21.47 -3.21 5.20
CA GLY A 22 20.15 -3.03 4.58
C GLY A 22 19.15 -2.60 5.64
N ALA A 23 18.59 -1.40 5.49
CA ALA A 23 17.58 -0.90 6.40
C ALA A 23 16.34 -1.78 6.25
N SER A 24 16.21 -2.80 7.11
CA SER A 24 14.93 -3.45 7.33
C SER A 24 14.07 -2.44 8.08
N ALA A 25 13.42 -1.53 7.34
CA ALA A 25 12.44 -0.61 7.89
C ALA A 25 11.22 -1.44 8.34
N GLN A 26 11.27 -1.92 9.58
CA GLN A 26 10.20 -2.70 10.16
C GLN A 26 8.97 -1.81 10.33
N LEU A 27 7.85 -2.21 9.75
CA LEU A 27 6.57 -1.51 9.94
C LEU A 27 6.18 -1.52 11.43
N SER A 28 5.62 -0.42 11.91
CA SER A 28 5.15 -0.30 13.31
C SER A 28 3.84 0.49 13.42
N SER A 29 3.02 0.19 14.42
CA SER A 29 1.78 0.94 14.71
C SER A 29 2.06 2.36 15.21
N GLY A 30 3.28 2.64 15.68
CA GLY A 30 3.71 3.96 16.15
C GLY A 30 4.44 4.83 15.12
N PHE A 31 4.54 4.41 13.84
CA PHE A 31 5.45 5.01 12.86
C PHE A 31 5.26 6.53 12.70
N TYR A 32 4.02 7.02 12.63
CA TYR A 32 3.69 8.45 12.48
C TYR A 32 3.36 9.16 13.80
N SER A 33 3.54 8.51 14.96
CA SER A 33 3.12 9.04 16.27
C SER A 33 3.71 10.42 16.60
N ARG A 34 4.92 10.72 16.11
CA ARG A 34 5.60 12.01 16.31
C ARG A 34 5.47 12.94 15.11
N SER A 35 5.55 12.40 13.89
CA SER A 35 5.61 13.20 12.66
C SER A 35 4.24 13.62 12.14
N CYS A 36 3.18 12.86 12.43
CA CYS A 36 1.81 13.22 12.10
C CYS A 36 0.79 12.70 13.13
N PRO A 37 0.78 13.25 14.36
CA PRO A 37 -0.15 12.81 15.41
C PRO A 37 -1.63 13.04 15.06
N GLY A 38 -1.92 13.97 14.14
CA GLY A 38 -3.28 14.27 13.66
C GLY A 38 -3.77 13.38 12.52
N MET A 39 -2.92 12.50 11.96
CA MET A 39 -3.21 11.71 10.76
C MET A 39 -4.53 10.96 10.85
N LEU A 40 -4.76 10.22 11.93
CA LEU A 40 -5.96 9.39 12.07
C LEU A 40 -7.24 10.23 12.07
N LYS A 41 -7.20 11.42 12.68
CA LYS A 41 -8.33 12.36 12.65
C LYS A 41 -8.58 12.88 11.23
N ALA A 42 -7.51 13.23 10.51
CA ALA A 42 -7.61 13.68 9.12
C ALA A 42 -8.21 12.59 8.21
N VAL A 43 -7.71 11.35 8.31
CA VAL A 43 -8.26 10.20 7.57
C VAL A 43 -9.76 10.04 7.84
N ARG A 44 -10.16 9.96 9.11
CA ARG A 44 -11.57 9.81 9.51
C ARG A 44 -12.46 10.93 9.00
N SER A 45 -11.97 12.17 8.99
CA SER A 45 -12.75 13.34 8.58
C SER A 45 -13.15 13.32 7.10
N ALA A 46 -12.31 12.76 6.23
CA ALA A 46 -12.61 12.60 4.80
C ALA A 46 -13.30 11.26 4.51
N LEU A 47 -12.88 10.18 5.18
CA LEU A 47 -13.35 8.82 4.91
C LEU A 47 -14.77 8.55 5.41
N HIS A 48 -15.06 8.86 6.68
CA HIS A 48 -16.35 8.49 7.30
C HIS A 48 -17.56 9.13 6.62
N PRO A 49 -17.54 10.42 6.23
CA PRO A 49 -18.66 11.00 5.47
C PRO A 49 -18.90 10.31 4.12
N ALA A 50 -17.84 9.88 3.43
CA ALA A 50 -17.96 9.15 2.17
C ALA A 50 -18.65 7.79 2.37
N ILE A 51 -18.25 7.03 3.41
CA ILE A 51 -18.89 5.75 3.74
C ILE A 51 -20.32 5.95 4.26
N ALA A 52 -20.58 7.01 5.02
CA ALA A 52 -21.93 7.35 5.49
C ALA A 52 -22.88 7.67 4.32
N THR A 53 -22.37 8.35 3.28
CA THR A 53 -23.12 8.68 2.06
C THR A 53 -23.35 7.44 1.21
N GLU A 54 -22.32 6.63 1.01
CA GLU A 54 -22.42 5.36 0.28
C GLU A 54 -21.65 4.25 1.01
N ARG A 55 -22.37 3.40 1.75
CA ARG A 55 -21.75 2.32 2.56
C ARG A 55 -20.84 1.37 1.76
N ARG A 56 -21.11 1.22 0.46
CA ARG A 56 -20.29 0.38 -0.44
C ARG A 56 -18.86 0.90 -0.62
N VAL A 57 -18.61 2.19 -0.37
CA VAL A 57 -17.26 2.78 -0.41
C VAL A 57 -16.33 2.07 0.57
N GLY A 58 -16.78 1.76 1.78
CA GLY A 58 -15.95 1.08 2.77
C GLY A 58 -15.47 -0.29 2.27
N ALA A 59 -16.37 -1.09 1.69
CA ALA A 59 -16.00 -2.35 1.05
C ALA A 59 -15.08 -2.16 -0.17
N SER A 60 -15.27 -1.06 -0.92
CA SER A 60 -14.45 -0.75 -2.09
C SER A 60 -13.00 -0.42 -1.69
N ILE A 61 -12.80 0.31 -0.60
CA ILE A 61 -11.47 0.67 -0.08
C ILE A 61 -10.72 -0.55 0.47
N VAL A 62 -11.40 -1.44 1.20
CA VAL A 62 -10.81 -2.72 1.63
C VAL A 62 -10.34 -3.52 0.41
N ARG A 63 -11.14 -3.54 -0.66
CA ARG A 63 -10.76 -4.20 -1.92
C ARG A 63 -9.56 -3.52 -2.59
N LEU A 64 -9.49 -2.18 -2.61
CA LEU A 64 -8.32 -1.48 -3.15
C LEU A 64 -7.05 -1.88 -2.40
N PHE A 65 -7.08 -1.95 -1.07
CA PHE A 65 -5.94 -2.39 -0.27
C PHE A 65 -5.53 -3.83 -0.57
N PHE A 66 -6.49 -4.75 -0.71
CA PHE A 66 -6.22 -6.13 -1.12
C PHE A 66 -5.54 -6.18 -2.51
N HIS A 67 -6.05 -5.42 -3.48
CA HIS A 67 -5.53 -5.40 -4.85
C HIS A 67 -4.12 -4.79 -4.92
N ASP A 68 -3.86 -3.73 -4.18
CA ASP A 68 -2.52 -3.14 -4.04
C ASP A 68 -1.55 -4.17 -3.48
N CYS A 69 -1.86 -4.78 -2.33
CA CYS A 69 -0.96 -5.74 -1.70
C CYS A 69 -0.68 -7.01 -2.53
N PHE A 70 -1.60 -7.45 -3.38
CA PHE A 70 -1.44 -8.64 -4.22
C PHE A 70 -0.59 -8.41 -5.47
N VAL A 71 -0.25 -7.16 -5.79
CA VAL A 71 0.54 -6.77 -6.95
C VAL A 71 1.76 -6.03 -6.45
N GLN A 72 2.96 -6.61 -6.60
CA GLN A 72 4.24 -6.02 -6.17
C GLN A 72 4.34 -5.55 -4.69
N GLY A 73 3.36 -5.89 -3.85
CA GLY A 73 3.30 -5.55 -2.43
C GLY A 73 2.46 -4.29 -2.18
N CYS A 74 2.21 -3.98 -0.91
CA CYS A 74 1.37 -2.82 -0.55
C CYS A 74 2.20 -1.53 -0.73
N ASP A 75 2.21 -0.97 -1.93
CA ASP A 75 3.09 0.13 -2.32
C ASP A 75 2.37 1.26 -3.07
N ALA A 76 1.03 1.28 -3.05
CA ALA A 76 0.18 2.26 -3.73
C ALA A 76 0.37 2.31 -5.27
N SER A 77 1.00 1.30 -5.88
CA SER A 77 1.14 1.20 -7.33
C SER A 77 -0.20 1.15 -8.06
N LEU A 78 -1.24 0.57 -7.43
CA LEU A 78 -2.61 0.56 -7.94
C LEU A 78 -3.20 1.97 -8.15
N LEU A 79 -2.71 2.96 -7.39
CA LEU A 79 -3.24 4.31 -7.42
C LEU A 79 -2.68 5.16 -8.57
N LEU A 80 -1.56 4.74 -9.18
CA LEU A 80 -0.88 5.48 -10.23
C LEU A 80 -1.71 5.56 -11.52
N GLU A 81 -1.84 6.78 -12.04
CA GLU A 81 -2.40 7.05 -13.38
C GLU A 81 -1.27 7.07 -14.41
N LEU A 82 -1.21 6.04 -15.26
CA LEU A 82 -0.17 5.90 -16.28
C LEU A 82 -0.71 5.96 -17.72
N ASP A 83 -2.01 6.21 -17.89
CA ASP A 83 -2.70 6.08 -19.18
C ASP A 83 -2.30 7.17 -20.19
N ASP A 84 -1.76 8.29 -19.71
CA ASP A 84 -1.27 9.40 -20.55
C ASP A 84 0.18 9.21 -21.03
N ALA A 85 0.89 8.18 -20.53
CA ALA A 85 2.29 7.92 -20.88
C ALA A 85 2.40 6.83 -21.96
N PRO A 86 2.95 7.14 -23.16
CA PRO A 86 3.04 6.18 -24.25
C PRO A 86 3.78 4.89 -23.86
N GLY A 87 3.10 3.76 -23.98
CA GLY A 87 3.66 2.43 -23.70
C GLY A 87 3.60 1.98 -22.24
N LEU A 88 3.12 2.83 -21.32
CA LEU A 88 2.82 2.43 -19.94
C LEU A 88 1.33 2.12 -19.80
N ARG A 89 1.01 1.13 -18.97
CA ARG A 89 -0.37 0.76 -18.62
C ARG A 89 -0.45 0.63 -17.10
N GLY A 90 -1.32 1.42 -16.49
CA GLY A 90 -1.58 1.35 -15.05
C GLY A 90 -2.37 0.09 -14.69
N GLU A 91 -2.32 -0.28 -13.41
CA GLU A 91 -3.03 -1.44 -12.89
C GLU A 91 -4.55 -1.29 -12.92
N LYS A 92 -5.07 -0.04 -12.88
CA LYS A 92 -6.51 0.25 -12.98
C LYS A 92 -7.15 -0.31 -14.26
N ASN A 93 -6.36 -0.50 -15.31
CA ASN A 93 -6.80 -1.03 -16.58
C ASN A 93 -6.72 -2.56 -16.71
N ALA A 94 -6.15 -3.26 -15.73
CA ALA A 94 -6.11 -4.72 -15.73
C ALA A 94 -7.51 -5.32 -15.54
N THR A 95 -7.75 -6.52 -16.09
CA THR A 95 -9.06 -7.20 -16.06
C THR A 95 -9.71 -7.22 -14.67
N PRO A 96 -9.00 -7.48 -13.56
CA PRO A 96 -9.61 -7.48 -12.23
C PRO A 96 -10.04 -6.09 -11.73
N ASN A 97 -9.46 -5.02 -12.28
CA ASN A 97 -9.64 -3.64 -11.83
C ASN A 97 -10.55 -2.83 -12.75
N LYS A 98 -10.45 -3.05 -14.07
CA LYS A 98 -11.12 -2.25 -15.08
C LYS A 98 -12.63 -2.32 -14.92
N ASN A 99 -13.27 -1.16 -14.80
CA ASN A 99 -14.72 -1.03 -14.55
C ASN A 99 -15.20 -1.79 -13.30
N SER A 100 -14.31 -1.96 -12.31
CA SER A 100 -14.56 -2.81 -11.14
C SER A 100 -14.02 -2.19 -9.85
N ALA A 101 -12.73 -1.88 -9.80
CA ALA A 101 -12.11 -1.15 -8.69
C ALA A 101 -12.64 0.29 -8.66
N ARG A 102 -12.91 0.83 -7.46
CA ARG A 102 -13.55 2.15 -7.26
C ARG A 102 -13.22 2.72 -5.88
N GLY A 103 -13.51 4.01 -5.69
CA GLY A 103 -13.23 4.74 -4.44
C GLY A 103 -11.86 5.44 -4.46
N PHE A 104 -11.23 5.56 -5.63
CA PHE A 104 -9.96 6.27 -5.81
C PHE A 104 -10.09 7.74 -5.39
N GLU A 105 -11.20 8.38 -5.76
CA GLU A 105 -11.56 9.75 -5.42
C GLU A 105 -11.68 9.98 -3.90
N VAL A 106 -12.07 8.94 -3.15
CA VAL A 106 -12.13 9.00 -1.68
C VAL A 106 -10.73 8.92 -1.10
N ILE A 107 -9.84 8.10 -1.68
CA ILE A 107 -8.43 8.04 -1.30
C ILE A 107 -7.74 9.38 -1.60
N ASP A 108 -8.04 10.03 -2.72
CA ASP A 108 -7.52 11.37 -3.04
C ASP A 108 -7.97 12.41 -2.00
N ALA A 109 -9.24 12.39 -1.61
CA ALA A 109 -9.76 13.30 -0.57
C ALA A 109 -9.11 13.03 0.80
N VAL A 110 -8.92 11.76 1.16
CA VAL A 110 -8.19 11.37 2.38
C VAL A 110 -6.74 11.86 2.32
N LYS A 111 -6.06 11.66 1.19
CA LYS A 111 -4.69 12.13 0.99
C LYS A 111 -4.61 13.64 1.13
N ALA A 112 -5.52 14.39 0.51
CA ALA A 112 -5.56 15.85 0.62
C ALA A 112 -5.73 16.31 2.08
N ALA A 113 -6.64 15.71 2.84
CA ALA A 113 -6.83 16.03 4.25
C ALA A 113 -5.61 15.70 5.11
N VAL A 114 -4.92 14.60 4.82
CA VAL A 114 -3.68 14.21 5.51
C VAL A 114 -2.54 15.16 5.15
N GLU A 115 -2.40 15.56 3.89
CA GLU A 115 -1.38 16.52 3.45
C GLU A 115 -1.60 17.92 4.04
N GLU A 116 -2.85 18.35 4.25
CA GLU A 116 -3.15 19.57 5.00
C GLU A 116 -2.69 19.49 6.46
N CYS A 117 -2.80 18.30 7.06
CA CYS A 117 -2.38 18.06 8.45
C CYS A 117 -0.85 17.90 8.59
N CYS A 118 -0.20 17.22 7.66
CA CYS A 118 1.23 16.88 7.72
C CYS A 118 1.83 16.67 6.32
N PRO A 119 2.25 17.77 5.66
CA PRO A 119 2.72 17.74 4.28
C PRO A 119 3.91 16.79 4.06
N GLY A 120 3.79 15.91 3.08
CA GLY A 120 4.86 15.01 2.62
C GLY A 120 5.29 13.94 3.62
N VAL A 121 4.49 13.68 4.67
CA VAL A 121 4.86 12.74 5.73
C VAL A 121 4.31 11.34 5.49
N VAL A 122 3.02 11.22 5.20
CA VAL A 122 2.32 9.93 5.17
C VAL A 122 2.21 9.41 3.75
N SER A 123 2.68 8.19 3.50
CA SER A 123 2.61 7.55 2.18
C SER A 123 1.17 7.21 1.78
N CYS A 124 0.89 7.20 0.48
CA CYS A 124 -0.37 6.70 -0.06
C CYS A 124 -0.60 5.22 0.30
N ALA A 125 0.47 4.42 0.33
CA ALA A 125 0.42 3.01 0.72
C ALA A 125 -0.08 2.83 2.17
N ASP A 126 0.39 3.65 3.12
CA ASP A 126 -0.13 3.61 4.49
C ASP A 126 -1.52 4.21 4.60
N ILE A 127 -1.85 5.26 3.83
CA ILE A 127 -3.22 5.78 3.77
C ILE A 127 -4.20 4.69 3.35
N LEU A 128 -3.86 3.88 2.35
CA LEU A 128 -4.72 2.80 1.89
C LEU A 128 -4.91 1.72 2.96
N ALA A 129 -3.84 1.37 3.68
CA ALA A 129 -3.89 0.41 4.79
C ALA A 129 -4.76 0.91 5.96
N ILE A 130 -4.60 2.18 6.35
CA ILE A 130 -5.38 2.81 7.43
C ILE A 130 -6.84 2.94 7.00
N ALA A 131 -7.11 3.40 5.78
CA ALA A 131 -8.45 3.58 5.26
C ALA A 131 -9.22 2.24 5.16
N ALA A 132 -8.53 1.13 4.87
CA ALA A 132 -9.12 -0.20 4.88
C ALA A 132 -9.55 -0.63 6.29
N GLU A 133 -8.73 -0.41 7.32
CA GLU A 133 -9.10 -0.71 8.71
C GLU A 133 -10.26 0.15 9.19
N GLU A 134 -10.17 1.47 8.99
CA GLU A 134 -11.21 2.41 9.38
C GLU A 134 -12.54 2.11 8.66
N SER A 135 -12.47 1.65 7.41
CA SER A 135 -13.66 1.19 6.67
C SER A 135 -14.31 -0.04 7.31
N VAL A 136 -13.53 -1.01 7.77
CA VAL A 136 -14.05 -2.20 8.45
C VAL A 136 -14.66 -1.82 9.80
N VAL A 137 -13.97 -0.99 10.59
CA VAL A 137 -14.46 -0.51 11.89
C VAL A 137 -15.76 0.28 11.72
N PHE A 138 -15.81 1.21 10.78
CA PHE A 138 -17.00 2.03 10.52
C PHE A 138 -18.21 1.16 10.15
N LEU A 139 -17.99 0.06 9.43
CA LEU A 139 -19.04 -0.89 9.03
C LEU A 139 -19.38 -1.93 10.11
N GLY A 140 -18.82 -1.80 11.33
CA GLY A 140 -19.12 -2.65 12.48
C GLY A 140 -18.25 -3.90 12.60
N GLY A 141 -17.15 -3.98 11.86
CA GLY A 141 -16.15 -5.02 12.00
C GLY A 141 -15.18 -4.78 13.17
N PRO A 142 -14.19 -5.67 13.34
CA PRO A 142 -13.17 -5.53 14.38
C PRO A 142 -12.22 -4.38 14.05
N SER A 143 -11.58 -3.83 15.09
CA SER A 143 -10.42 -2.95 14.96
C SER A 143 -9.12 -3.73 15.14
N TRP A 144 -8.06 -3.30 14.48
CA TRP A 144 -6.72 -3.84 14.66
C TRP A 144 -5.64 -2.76 14.51
N GLU A 145 -4.47 -3.00 15.09
CA GLU A 145 -3.34 -2.09 14.93
C GLU A 145 -2.71 -2.24 13.54
N VAL A 146 -2.98 -1.27 12.65
CA VAL A 146 -2.31 -1.19 11.35
C VAL A 146 -0.83 -0.87 11.55
N LYS A 147 0.04 -1.74 11.06
CA LYS A 147 1.48 -1.45 10.99
C LYS A 147 1.74 -0.52 9.82
N MET A 148 2.49 0.56 10.06
CA MET A 148 2.78 1.63 9.09
C MET A 148 4.28 1.80 8.87
N GLY A 149 4.64 2.55 7.84
CA GLY A 149 6.01 2.77 7.37
C GLY A 149 6.24 2.33 5.92
N ARG A 150 5.17 2.03 5.16
CA ARG A 150 5.26 1.71 3.73
C ARG A 150 5.66 2.96 2.96
N ARG A 151 6.22 2.76 1.76
CA ARG A 151 6.57 3.84 0.84
C ARG A 151 5.87 3.61 -0.49
N ASP A 152 5.61 4.71 -1.18
CA ASP A 152 4.92 4.70 -2.46
C ASP A 152 5.86 4.26 -3.58
N SER A 153 5.34 3.42 -4.46
CA SER A 153 6.02 2.98 -5.66
C SER A 153 6.12 4.09 -6.69
N THR A 154 7.10 3.95 -7.58
CA THR A 154 7.26 4.82 -8.77
C THR A 154 6.83 4.11 -10.05
N THR A 155 6.39 2.86 -9.94
CA THR A 155 5.99 2.00 -11.06
C THR A 155 4.73 1.22 -10.71
N ALA A 156 3.96 0.85 -11.73
CA ALA A 156 2.83 -0.06 -11.59
C ALA A 156 3.04 -1.30 -12.48
N SER A 157 2.43 -2.43 -12.11
CA SER A 157 2.56 -3.70 -12.83
C SER A 157 1.23 -4.20 -13.35
N PHE A 158 0.86 -3.74 -14.55
CA PHE A 158 -0.31 -4.25 -15.27
C PHE A 158 -0.34 -5.79 -15.34
N ASN A 159 0.79 -6.41 -15.72
CA ASN A 159 0.88 -7.86 -15.79
C ASN A 159 0.79 -8.53 -14.41
N GLY A 160 1.31 -7.89 -13.37
CA GLY A 160 1.14 -8.37 -11.99
C GLY A 160 -0.33 -8.39 -11.60
N ALA A 161 -1.07 -7.33 -11.90
CA ALA A 161 -2.51 -7.27 -11.66
C ALA A 161 -3.30 -8.33 -12.43
N GLU A 162 -2.97 -8.60 -13.70
CA GLU A 162 -3.63 -9.66 -14.49
C GLU A 162 -3.40 -11.07 -13.91
N ASN A 163 -2.20 -11.34 -13.38
CA ASN A 163 -1.78 -12.70 -13.04
C ASN A 163 -1.92 -13.04 -11.55
N ASN A 164 -1.76 -12.07 -10.66
CA ASN A 164 -1.68 -12.33 -9.22
C ASN A 164 -3.03 -12.20 -8.52
N ILE A 165 -3.94 -11.36 -9.05
CA ILE A 165 -5.24 -11.14 -8.44
C ILE A 165 -6.17 -12.30 -8.86
N PRO A 166 -6.67 -13.12 -7.91
CA PRO A 166 -7.46 -14.29 -8.28
C PRO A 166 -8.80 -13.89 -8.91
N PRO A 167 -9.17 -14.44 -10.08
CA PRO A 167 -10.51 -14.26 -10.63
C PRO A 167 -11.55 -15.00 -9.77
N PRO A 168 -12.83 -14.58 -9.79
CA PRO A 168 -13.90 -15.21 -9.00
C PRO A 168 -14.16 -16.67 -9.40
N THR A 169 -13.73 -17.07 -10.60
CA THR A 169 -13.81 -18.44 -11.12
C THR A 169 -12.66 -19.35 -10.66
N SER A 170 -11.71 -18.85 -9.85
CA SER A 170 -10.59 -19.63 -9.35
C SER A 170 -11.03 -20.79 -8.46
N GLY A 171 -10.53 -21.98 -8.75
CA GLY A 171 -10.65 -23.14 -7.87
C GLY A 171 -9.75 -23.05 -6.63
N LEU A 172 -10.04 -23.86 -5.61
CA LEU A 172 -9.35 -23.86 -4.31
C LEU A 172 -7.82 -24.02 -4.42
N ALA A 173 -7.35 -24.92 -5.30
CA ALA A 173 -5.92 -25.15 -5.49
C ALA A 173 -5.20 -23.90 -6.01
N ASN A 174 -5.81 -23.20 -6.97
CA ASN A 174 -5.25 -21.96 -7.52
C ASN A 174 -5.25 -20.85 -6.47
N LEU A 175 -6.35 -20.69 -5.72
CA LEU A 175 -6.43 -19.71 -4.63
C LEU A 175 -5.35 -19.94 -3.58
N THR A 176 -5.16 -21.20 -3.16
CA THR A 176 -4.12 -21.56 -2.19
C THR A 176 -2.73 -21.20 -2.72
N SER A 177 -2.46 -21.47 -4.00
CA SER A 177 -1.18 -21.14 -4.63
C SER A 177 -0.95 -19.63 -4.70
N LEU A 178 -1.94 -18.85 -5.13
CA LEU A 178 -1.81 -17.40 -5.27
C LEU A 178 -1.57 -16.73 -3.91
N PHE A 179 -2.29 -17.14 -2.86
CA PHE A 179 -2.07 -16.64 -1.51
C PHE A 179 -0.69 -17.05 -0.96
N ALA A 180 -0.25 -18.29 -1.21
CA ALA A 180 1.06 -18.76 -0.78
C ALA A 180 2.22 -17.96 -1.42
N VAL A 181 2.08 -17.53 -2.68
CA VAL A 181 3.05 -16.64 -3.35
C VAL A 181 3.15 -15.28 -2.66
N GLN A 182 2.06 -14.80 -2.06
CA GLN A 182 2.06 -13.59 -1.21
C GLN A 182 2.54 -13.85 0.23
N GLY A 183 3.02 -15.05 0.54
CA GLY A 183 3.42 -15.44 1.89
C GLY A 183 2.25 -15.66 2.85
N LEU A 184 1.02 -15.82 2.33
CA LEU A 184 -0.19 -16.03 3.11
C LEU A 184 -0.56 -17.51 3.17
N SER A 185 -0.94 -17.99 4.35
CA SER A 185 -1.33 -19.38 4.56
C SER A 185 -2.73 -19.67 4.02
N GLN A 186 -3.09 -20.95 3.94
CA GLN A 186 -4.47 -21.35 3.60
C GLN A 186 -5.50 -20.82 4.62
N LYS A 187 -5.11 -20.68 5.89
CA LYS A 187 -5.97 -20.08 6.92
C LYS A 187 -6.23 -18.61 6.61
N ASP A 188 -5.21 -17.87 6.20
CA ASP A 188 -5.34 -16.47 5.81
C ASP A 188 -6.23 -16.33 4.58
N MET A 189 -6.06 -17.22 3.60
CA MET A 189 -6.96 -17.29 2.44
C MET A 189 -8.42 -17.49 2.85
N VAL A 190 -8.73 -18.36 3.81
CA VAL A 190 -10.11 -18.54 4.29
C VAL A 190 -10.62 -17.30 5.03
N ALA A 191 -9.77 -16.62 5.81
CA ALA A 191 -10.17 -15.44 6.57
C ALA A 191 -10.36 -14.19 5.69
N LEU A 192 -9.62 -14.09 4.58
CA LEU A 192 -9.60 -12.91 3.69
C LEU A 192 -10.48 -13.05 2.45
N ARG A 193 -11.03 -14.24 2.17
CA ARG A 193 -11.86 -14.52 0.99
C ARG A 193 -13.31 -14.09 1.17
#